data_AF-A0AAT9LQ13-F1
#
_entry.id   AF-A0AAT9LQ13-F1
#
_cell.length_a   1.000
_cell.length_b   1.000
_cell.length_c   1.000
_cell.angle_alpha   90.00
_cell.angle_beta   90.00
_cell.angle_gamma   90.00
#
_symmetry.space_group_name_H-M   'P 1'
#
loop_
_entity.id
_entity.type
_entity.pdbx_description
1 polymer ?
#
loop_
_entity_poly.entity_id
_entity_poly.type
_entity_poly.pdbx_seq_one_letter_code
_entity_poly.pdbx_strand_id
1 'polypeptide(L)'
;MLEFTLLGPVGVHGADRPVQLTSAKIKQVRALLLVDSPRVVDVGRIVTELWPVRPPKSALSTVHTYVYLMRKQLAEHVEDVNRLVATVSNGYVMTVDPQAVDAGRFERCVRDGRVLLDGGRAAEASVRFDEALAMWRGSALADVRGGPMLDAEAIRLEGLREAALELRVQAHWTRPWRCGAANPWSGCRVRSPTGSGCTWPNCTSAWSRNGPISTSPPGGFRPPWRCCVISRRHIRCVSACKGC
;
A
#
# COMPACT_ATOMS: atom_id res chain seq x y z
N MET A 1 -23.18 -4.54 -2.11
CA MET A 1 -22.13 -5.54 -2.42
C MET A 1 -21.36 -5.86 -1.14
N LEU A 2 -20.92 -7.10 -0.96
CA LEU A 2 -20.11 -7.49 0.19
C LEU A 2 -18.63 -7.16 -0.07
N GLU A 3 -17.97 -6.56 0.91
CA GLU A 3 -16.52 -6.35 0.89
C GLU A 3 -15.83 -7.07 2.04
N PHE A 4 -14.75 -7.77 1.73
CA PHE A 4 -13.96 -8.55 2.68
C PHE A 4 -12.62 -7.89 2.95
N THR A 5 -12.18 -8.03 4.19
CA THR A 5 -10.96 -7.38 4.66
C THR A 5 -10.00 -8.38 5.25
N LEU A 6 -8.77 -8.40 4.74
CA LEU A 6 -7.66 -9.25 5.17
C LEU A 6 -6.41 -8.42 5.50
N LEU A 7 -6.30 -7.19 4.99
CA LEU A 7 -5.16 -6.28 5.20
C LEU A 7 -5.31 -5.50 6.51
N GLY A 8 -5.38 -6.24 7.63
CA GLY A 8 -5.74 -5.73 8.95
C GLY A 8 -6.62 -6.74 9.69
N PRO A 9 -7.53 -6.27 10.57
CA PRO A 9 -8.56 -7.12 11.17
C PRO A 9 -9.46 -7.77 10.11
N VAL A 10 -9.72 -9.07 10.26
CA VAL A 10 -10.52 -9.86 9.33
C VAL A 10 -11.99 -9.52 9.48
N GLY A 11 -12.56 -8.99 8.40
CA GLY A 11 -13.87 -8.36 8.40
C GLY A 11 -14.68 -8.65 7.15
N VAL A 12 -15.97 -8.34 7.25
CA VAL A 12 -16.86 -8.24 6.10
C VAL A 12 -17.78 -7.05 6.30
N HIS A 13 -18.01 -6.29 5.24
CA HIS A 13 -18.81 -5.08 5.24
C HIS A 13 -19.92 -5.27 4.21
N GLY A 14 -21.17 -5.19 4.65
CA GLY A 14 -22.32 -5.07 3.75
C GLY A 14 -22.53 -3.62 3.34
N ALA A 15 -23.25 -3.40 2.24
CA ALA A 15 -23.52 -2.05 1.74
C ALA A 15 -24.21 -1.14 2.78
N ASP A 16 -25.15 -1.69 3.55
CA ASP A 16 -26.03 -0.89 4.42
C ASP A 16 -25.92 -1.23 5.91
N ARG A 17 -25.24 -2.33 6.28
CA ARG A 17 -25.17 -2.78 7.67
C ARG A 17 -23.80 -3.40 8.01
N PRO A 18 -23.23 -3.10 9.19
CA PRO A 18 -22.01 -3.74 9.66
C PRO A 18 -22.29 -5.21 9.98
N VAL A 19 -21.50 -6.11 9.41
CA VAL A 19 -21.61 -7.54 9.69
C VAL A 19 -20.84 -7.84 10.98
N GLN A 20 -21.58 -8.12 12.06
CA GLN A 20 -21.00 -8.46 13.35
C GLN A 20 -20.30 -9.82 13.28
N LEU A 21 -19.01 -9.85 13.59
CA LEU A 21 -18.20 -11.06 13.60
C LEU A 21 -17.77 -11.39 15.01
N THR A 22 -18.59 -12.18 15.67
CA THR A 22 -18.48 -12.37 17.12
C THR A 22 -17.48 -13.45 17.51
N SER A 23 -17.21 -14.43 16.63
CA SER A 23 -16.33 -15.57 16.95
C SER A 23 -15.02 -15.54 16.18
N ALA A 24 -13.89 -15.56 16.89
CA ALA A 24 -12.55 -15.65 16.32
C ALA A 24 -12.38 -16.88 15.42
N LYS A 25 -13.00 -18.02 15.75
CA LYS A 25 -12.94 -19.24 14.93
C LYS A 25 -13.73 -19.13 13.63
N ILE A 26 -14.87 -18.43 13.65
CA ILE A 26 -15.64 -18.16 12.41
C ILE A 26 -14.85 -17.20 11.51
N LYS A 27 -14.23 -16.16 12.08
CA LYS A 27 -13.31 -15.29 11.33
C LYS A 27 -12.17 -16.08 10.70
N GLN A 28 -11.59 -17.02 11.44
CA GLN A 28 -10.50 -17.88 10.96
C GLN A 28 -10.94 -18.79 9.79
N VAL A 29 -12.10 -19.46 9.90
CA VAL A 29 -12.65 -20.25 8.78
C VAL A 29 -12.85 -19.38 7.55
N ARG A 30 -13.44 -18.21 7.72
CA ARG A 30 -13.68 -17.30 6.58
C ARG A 30 -12.37 -16.81 5.96
N ALA A 31 -11.40 -16.40 6.78
CA ALA A 31 -10.08 -16.00 6.29
C ALA A 31 -9.48 -17.13 5.44
N LEU A 32 -9.52 -18.37 5.93
CA LEU A 32 -8.98 -19.53 5.21
C LEU A 32 -9.65 -19.74 3.86
N LEU A 33 -10.98 -19.64 3.79
CA LEU A 33 -11.72 -19.81 2.54
C LEU A 33 -11.49 -18.63 1.56
N LEU A 34 -11.31 -17.40 2.08
CA LEU A 34 -11.00 -16.23 1.25
C LEU A 34 -9.59 -16.30 0.66
N VAL A 35 -8.61 -16.76 1.44
CA VAL A 35 -7.21 -16.89 1.01
C VAL A 35 -7.06 -17.89 -0.12
N ASP A 36 -7.81 -18.99 -0.09
CA ASP A 36 -7.77 -19.99 -1.16
C ASP A 36 -8.83 -19.78 -2.25
N SER A 37 -9.67 -18.74 -2.18
CA SER A 37 -10.77 -18.50 -3.12
C SER A 37 -10.27 -18.40 -4.58
N PRO A 38 -10.92 -19.05 -5.57
CA PRO A 38 -12.12 -19.90 -5.49
C PRO A 38 -11.79 -21.41 -5.47
N ARG A 39 -10.77 -21.84 -4.72
CA ARG A 39 -10.38 -23.26 -4.57
C ARG A 39 -11.09 -23.92 -3.40
N VAL A 40 -11.27 -25.24 -3.52
CA VAL A 40 -11.89 -26.06 -2.48
C VAL A 40 -10.89 -26.28 -1.34
N VAL A 41 -11.30 -25.95 -0.12
CA VAL A 41 -10.57 -26.27 1.11
C VAL A 41 -11.22 -27.48 1.77
N ASP A 42 -10.49 -28.59 1.85
CA ASP A 42 -10.92 -29.82 2.52
C ASP A 42 -11.14 -29.61 4.03
N VAL A 43 -12.14 -30.28 4.59
CA VAL A 43 -12.46 -30.16 6.02
C VAL A 43 -11.28 -30.53 6.92
N GLY A 44 -10.48 -31.52 6.57
CA GLY A 44 -9.26 -31.88 7.30
C GLY A 44 -8.26 -30.73 7.35
N ARG A 45 -8.08 -30.00 6.24
CA ARG A 45 -7.23 -28.79 6.21
C ARG A 45 -7.82 -27.68 7.08
N ILE A 46 -9.15 -27.48 7.07
CA ILE A 46 -9.81 -26.53 7.98
C ILE A 46 -9.55 -26.93 9.44
N VAL A 47 -9.64 -28.22 9.79
CA VAL A 47 -9.36 -28.70 11.14
C VAL A 47 -7.91 -28.42 11.54
N THR A 48 -6.94 -28.68 10.67
CA THR A 48 -5.51 -28.40 10.91
C THR A 48 -5.27 -26.90 11.15
N GLU A 49 -5.91 -26.04 10.37
CA GLU A 49 -5.80 -24.59 10.54
C GLU A 49 -6.43 -24.12 11.85
N LEU A 50 -7.62 -24.61 12.18
CA LEU A 50 -8.32 -24.21 13.41
C LEU A 50 -7.66 -24.79 14.68
N TRP A 51 -7.11 -25.99 14.63
CA TRP A 51 -6.51 -26.67 15.78
C TRP A 51 -5.18 -27.32 15.39
N PRO A 52 -4.11 -26.52 15.24
CA PRO A 52 -2.81 -27.02 14.74
C PRO A 52 -2.14 -28.03 15.67
N VAL A 53 -2.46 -28.02 16.97
CA VAL A 53 -1.83 -28.89 17.97
C VAL A 53 -2.72 -30.06 18.36
N ARG A 54 -3.96 -29.79 18.81
CA ARG A 54 -4.84 -30.81 19.35
C ARG A 54 -6.30 -30.55 18.95
N PRO A 55 -6.77 -31.15 17.85
CA PRO A 55 -8.18 -31.05 17.46
C PRO A 55 -9.07 -31.80 18.45
N PRO A 56 -10.28 -31.26 18.76
CA PRO A 56 -11.26 -31.98 19.56
C PRO A 56 -11.80 -33.19 18.79
N LYS A 57 -12.32 -34.20 19.50
CA LYS A 57 -13.00 -35.35 18.87
C LYS A 57 -14.19 -34.93 17.98
N SER A 58 -14.80 -33.79 18.29
CA SER A 58 -15.90 -33.17 17.57
C SER A 58 -15.45 -32.14 16.51
N ALA A 59 -14.19 -32.14 16.07
CA ALA A 59 -13.67 -31.10 15.18
C ALA A 59 -14.49 -30.99 13.87
N LEU A 60 -14.83 -32.11 13.23
CA LEU A 60 -15.60 -32.14 12.00
C LEU A 60 -16.99 -31.50 12.18
N SER A 61 -17.76 -31.94 13.18
CA SER A 61 -19.09 -31.37 13.46
C SER A 61 -19.01 -29.90 13.85
N THR A 62 -17.93 -29.49 14.53
CA THR A 62 -17.69 -28.09 14.90
C THR A 62 -17.41 -27.22 13.66
N VAL A 63 -16.65 -27.72 12.69
CA VAL A 63 -16.42 -27.03 11.41
C VAL A 63 -17.73 -26.82 10.67
N HIS A 64 -18.59 -27.84 10.58
CA HIS A 64 -19.91 -27.70 9.96
C HIS A 64 -20.74 -26.62 10.64
N THR A 65 -20.74 -26.55 11.97
CA THR A 65 -21.41 -25.49 12.74
C THR A 65 -20.82 -24.11 12.44
N TYR A 66 -19.50 -23.96 12.36
CA TYR A 66 -18.87 -22.67 12.01
C TYR A 66 -19.22 -22.22 10.61
N VAL A 67 -19.23 -23.13 9.62
CA VAL A 67 -19.65 -22.79 8.25
C VAL A 67 -21.13 -22.45 8.20
N TYR A 68 -21.99 -23.17 8.92
CA TYR A 68 -23.41 -22.84 9.03
C TYR A 68 -23.65 -21.45 9.61
N LEU A 69 -23.00 -21.12 10.74
CA LEU A 69 -23.10 -19.80 11.36
C LEU A 69 -22.57 -18.69 10.44
N MET A 70 -21.44 -18.93 9.76
CA MET A 70 -20.89 -18.03 8.77
C MET A 70 -21.87 -17.77 7.61
N ARG A 71 -22.47 -18.84 7.06
CA ARG A 71 -23.50 -18.72 6.00
C ARG A 71 -24.70 -17.92 6.49
N LYS A 72 -25.18 -18.20 7.71
CA LYS A 72 -26.29 -17.45 8.29
C LYS A 72 -25.99 -15.95 8.37
N GLN A 73 -24.78 -15.57 8.76
CA GLN A 73 -24.34 -14.17 8.81
C GLN A 73 -24.28 -13.52 7.41
N LEU A 74 -23.81 -14.26 6.40
CA LEU A 74 -23.68 -13.73 5.04
C LEU A 74 -25.02 -13.68 4.29
N ALA A 75 -25.95 -14.59 4.60
CA ALA A 75 -27.27 -14.68 3.98
C ALA A 75 -28.13 -13.42 4.16
N GLU A 76 -27.86 -12.59 5.16
CA GLU A 76 -28.53 -11.29 5.36
C GLU A 76 -28.11 -10.23 4.32
N HIS A 77 -27.06 -10.50 3.53
CA HIS A 77 -26.44 -9.53 2.62
C HIS A 77 -26.32 -10.02 1.17
N VAL A 78 -26.70 -11.26 0.88
CA VAL A 78 -26.67 -11.85 -0.47
C VAL A 78 -27.93 -12.66 -0.74
N GLU A 79 -28.36 -12.67 -2.00
CA GLU A 79 -29.54 -13.43 -2.42
C GLU A 79 -29.34 -14.95 -2.30
N ASP A 80 -28.16 -15.44 -2.66
CA ASP A 80 -27.83 -16.87 -2.64
C ASP A 80 -26.48 -17.11 -1.95
N VAL A 81 -26.54 -17.41 -0.65
CA VAL A 81 -25.34 -17.70 0.15
C VAL A 81 -24.70 -19.04 -0.23
N ASN A 82 -25.44 -19.97 -0.84
CA ASN A 82 -24.90 -21.27 -1.25
C ASN A 82 -24.05 -21.15 -2.52
N ARG A 83 -24.33 -20.15 -3.37
CA ARG A 83 -23.41 -19.75 -4.46
C ARG A 83 -22.13 -19.10 -3.93
N LEU A 84 -22.25 -18.26 -2.89
CA LEU A 84 -21.11 -17.60 -2.28
C LEU A 84 -20.20 -18.58 -1.54
N VAL A 85 -20.79 -19.50 -0.76
CA VAL A 85 -20.07 -20.53 0.00
C VAL A 85 -20.70 -21.89 -0.29
N ALA A 86 -20.14 -22.62 -1.24
CA ALA A 86 -20.64 -23.93 -1.63
C ALA A 86 -19.97 -25.06 -0.82
N THR A 87 -20.74 -26.11 -0.51
CA THR A 87 -20.18 -27.38 -0.03
C THR A 87 -19.86 -28.23 -1.25
N VAL A 88 -18.61 -28.67 -1.40
CA VAL A 88 -18.17 -29.48 -2.54
C VAL A 88 -17.45 -30.72 -2.01
N SER A 89 -18.02 -31.90 -2.23
CA SER A 89 -17.49 -33.18 -1.73
C SER A 89 -17.24 -33.16 -0.21
N ASN A 90 -15.98 -33.23 0.23
CA ASN A 90 -15.55 -33.18 1.63
C ASN A 90 -14.97 -31.81 2.04
N GLY A 91 -15.34 -30.73 1.34
CA GLY A 91 -14.76 -29.41 1.55
C GLY A 91 -15.73 -28.27 1.29
N TYR A 92 -15.19 -27.08 1.40
CA TYR A 92 -15.90 -25.83 1.18
C TYR A 92 -15.14 -24.96 0.20
N VAL A 93 -15.87 -24.26 -0.65
CA VAL A 93 -15.32 -23.23 -1.53
C VAL A 93 -16.08 -21.95 -1.28
N MET A 94 -15.34 -20.85 -1.19
CA MET A 94 -15.91 -19.51 -1.20
C MET A 94 -15.57 -18.87 -2.53
N THR A 95 -16.58 -18.38 -3.25
CA THR A 95 -16.41 -17.78 -4.58
C THR A 95 -16.75 -16.30 -4.47
N VAL A 96 -15.71 -15.47 -4.44
CA VAL A 96 -15.83 -14.01 -4.40
C VAL A 96 -15.07 -13.38 -5.56
N ASP A 97 -15.57 -12.24 -6.04
CA ASP A 97 -14.77 -11.38 -6.92
C ASP A 97 -13.48 -10.98 -6.19
N PRO A 98 -12.29 -11.17 -6.77
CA PRO A 98 -11.04 -10.68 -6.18
C PRO A 98 -11.07 -9.19 -5.83
N GLN A 99 -11.87 -8.37 -6.52
CA GLN A 99 -12.07 -6.96 -6.20
C GLN A 99 -13.00 -6.72 -5.01
N ALA A 100 -13.75 -7.73 -4.56
CA ALA A 100 -14.49 -7.68 -3.30
C ALA A 100 -13.59 -7.91 -2.09
N VAL A 101 -12.34 -8.37 -2.27
CA VAL A 101 -11.36 -8.59 -1.20
C VAL A 101 -10.28 -7.52 -1.28
N ASP A 102 -10.01 -6.82 -0.18
CA ASP A 102 -8.98 -5.77 -0.15
C ASP A 102 -7.60 -6.27 -0.57
N ALA A 103 -7.21 -7.50 -0.22
CA ALA A 103 -5.98 -8.14 -0.68
C ALA A 103 -5.92 -8.27 -2.22
N GLY A 104 -7.02 -8.70 -2.85
CA GLY A 104 -7.09 -8.81 -4.31
C GLY A 104 -7.08 -7.44 -5.02
N ARG A 105 -7.69 -6.42 -4.42
CA ARG A 105 -7.58 -5.02 -4.88
C ARG A 105 -6.16 -4.49 -4.75
N PHE A 106 -5.52 -4.73 -3.61
CA PHE A 106 -4.13 -4.34 -3.35
C PHE A 106 -3.18 -4.95 -4.38
N GLU A 107 -3.25 -6.26 -4.60
CA GLU A 107 -2.40 -6.95 -5.59
C GLU A 107 -2.60 -6.40 -7.01
N ARG A 108 -3.85 -6.11 -7.38
CA ARG A 108 -4.16 -5.48 -8.66
C ARG A 108 -3.53 -4.08 -8.76
N CYS A 109 -3.67 -3.24 -7.74
CA CYS A 109 -3.08 -1.89 -7.75
C CYS A 109 -1.55 -1.94 -7.82
N VAL A 110 -0.91 -2.88 -7.11
CA VAL A 110 0.55 -3.10 -7.20
C VAL A 110 0.96 -3.54 -8.62
N ARG A 111 0.20 -4.46 -9.23
CA ARG A 111 0.45 -4.92 -10.60
C ARG A 111 0.30 -3.79 -11.62
N ASP A 112 -0.79 -3.03 -11.55
CA ASP A 112 -1.05 -1.87 -12.41
C ASP A 112 0.06 -0.81 -12.24
N GLY A 113 0.47 -0.55 -11.00
CA GLY A 113 1.57 0.35 -10.68
C GLY A 113 2.91 -0.07 -11.30
N ARG A 114 3.23 -1.37 -11.29
CA ARG A 114 4.43 -1.91 -11.96
C ARG A 114 4.37 -1.70 -13.47
N VAL A 115 3.25 -2.04 -14.11
CA VAL A 115 3.06 -1.83 -15.55
C VAL A 115 3.23 -0.35 -15.93
N LEU A 116 2.71 0.57 -15.12
CA LEU A 116 2.89 2.01 -15.33
C LEU A 116 4.34 2.45 -15.15
N LEU A 117 5.03 1.92 -14.14
CA LEU A 117 6.42 2.25 -13.86
C LEU A 117 7.34 1.78 -14.99
N ASP A 118 7.16 0.56 -15.46
CA ASP A 118 7.90 -0.03 -16.58
C ASP A 118 7.62 0.73 -17.90
N GLY A 119 6.40 1.26 -18.05
CA GLY A 119 6.01 2.15 -19.14
C GLY A 119 6.49 3.61 -19.01
N GLY A 120 7.34 3.93 -18.04
CA GLY A 120 7.88 5.29 -17.82
C GLY A 120 6.87 6.28 -17.21
N ARG A 121 5.67 5.82 -16.83
CA ARG A 121 4.60 6.64 -16.25
C ARG A 121 4.72 6.69 -14.72
N ALA A 122 5.90 7.05 -14.22
CA ALA A 122 6.23 7.05 -12.79
C ALA A 122 5.29 7.93 -11.93
N ALA A 123 4.73 8.99 -12.51
CA ALA A 123 3.69 9.81 -11.87
C ALA A 123 2.46 8.99 -11.53
N GLU A 124 1.92 8.24 -12.49
CA GLU A 124 0.72 7.45 -12.30
C GLU A 124 0.98 6.18 -11.49
N ALA A 125 2.16 5.57 -11.67
CA ALA A 125 2.60 4.44 -10.89
C ALA A 125 2.59 4.72 -9.38
N SER A 126 3.14 5.85 -8.92
CA SER A 126 3.11 6.15 -7.49
C SER A 126 1.72 6.46 -6.96
N VAL A 127 0.79 7.00 -7.76
CA VAL A 127 -0.63 7.11 -7.33
C VAL A 127 -1.21 5.72 -7.08
N ARG A 128 -0.96 4.75 -7.97
CA ARG A 128 -1.44 3.37 -7.78
C ARG A 128 -0.81 2.68 -6.57
N PHE A 129 0.47 2.92 -6.28
CA PHE A 129 1.10 2.39 -5.06
C PHE A 129 0.57 3.07 -3.79
N ASP A 130 0.29 4.37 -3.82
CA ASP A 130 -0.35 5.08 -2.70
C ASP A 130 -1.76 4.52 -2.44
N GLU A 131 -2.57 4.32 -3.49
CA GLU A 131 -3.90 3.67 -3.39
C GLU A 131 -3.82 2.26 -2.81
N ALA A 132 -2.86 1.45 -3.26
CA ALA A 132 -2.65 0.09 -2.77
C ALA A 132 -2.34 0.10 -1.26
N LEU A 133 -1.39 0.93 -0.84
CA LEU A 133 -0.93 0.98 0.55
C LEU A 133 -1.99 1.57 1.49
N ALA A 134 -2.87 2.45 1.00
CA ALA A 134 -3.98 2.99 1.78
C ALA A 134 -5.02 1.94 2.21
N MET A 135 -5.05 0.77 1.56
CA MET A 135 -5.97 -0.33 1.94
C MET A 135 -5.55 -1.05 3.23
N TRP A 136 -4.29 -0.90 3.64
CA TRP A 136 -3.73 -1.53 4.83
C TRP A 136 -4.18 -0.81 6.10
N ARG A 137 -4.80 -1.55 7.02
CA ARG A 137 -5.31 -1.05 8.32
C ARG A 137 -4.58 -1.60 9.53
N GLY A 138 -3.52 -2.38 9.30
CA GLY A 138 -2.75 -3.05 10.34
C GLY A 138 -1.90 -4.14 9.72
N SER A 139 -1.48 -5.10 10.54
CA SER A 139 -0.86 -6.33 10.04
C SER A 139 -1.87 -7.20 9.29
N ALA A 140 -1.42 -7.93 8.27
CA ALA A 140 -2.27 -8.90 7.58
C ALA A 140 -2.86 -9.91 8.58
N LEU A 141 -4.18 -10.14 8.48
CA LEU A 141 -4.93 -11.08 9.34
C LEU A 141 -4.79 -10.80 10.86
N ALA A 142 -4.64 -9.54 11.28
CA ALA A 142 -4.23 -9.14 12.63
C ALA A 142 -5.01 -9.77 13.81
N ASP A 143 -6.29 -10.08 13.65
CA ASP A 143 -7.17 -10.63 14.71
C ASP A 143 -7.46 -12.13 14.53
N VAL A 144 -6.79 -12.79 13.59
CA VAL A 144 -6.90 -14.22 13.32
C VAL A 144 -5.57 -14.89 13.59
N ARG A 145 -5.55 -15.77 14.59
CA ARG A 145 -4.43 -16.70 14.79
C ARG A 145 -4.67 -17.93 13.93
N GLY A 146 -3.87 -18.04 12.88
CA GLY A 146 -3.96 -19.08 11.87
C GLY A 146 -3.27 -20.39 12.25
N GLY A 147 -3.39 -21.37 11.36
CA GLY A 147 -2.40 -22.42 11.22
C GLY A 147 -1.43 -22.08 10.07
N PRO A 148 -0.65 -23.07 9.59
CA PRO A 148 0.44 -22.86 8.65
C PRO A 148 0.07 -22.09 7.37
N MET A 149 -1.15 -22.29 6.84
CA MET A 149 -1.58 -21.66 5.59
C MET A 149 -1.91 -20.18 5.79
N LEU A 150 -2.65 -19.85 6.85
CA LEU A 150 -2.96 -18.46 7.18
C LEU A 150 -1.70 -17.69 7.59
N ASP A 151 -0.78 -18.32 8.31
CA ASP A 151 0.50 -17.72 8.68
C ASP A 151 1.38 -17.46 7.44
N ALA A 152 1.46 -18.43 6.52
CA ALA A 152 2.20 -18.27 5.27
C ALA A 152 1.60 -17.15 4.40
N GLU A 153 0.27 -17.04 4.36
CA GLU A 153 -0.40 -15.97 3.63
C GLU A 153 -0.17 -14.59 4.26
N ALA A 154 -0.23 -14.49 5.58
CA ALA A 154 0.10 -13.23 6.27
C ALA A 154 1.53 -12.77 5.92
N ILE A 155 2.50 -13.70 5.95
CA ILE A 155 3.89 -13.43 5.55
C ILE A 155 3.96 -12.98 4.09
N ARG A 156 3.28 -13.67 3.17
CA ARG A 156 3.27 -13.32 1.74
C ARG A 156 2.70 -11.92 1.51
N LEU A 157 1.59 -11.58 2.16
CA LEU A 157 0.95 -10.27 2.04
C LEU A 157 1.85 -9.16 2.59
N GLU A 158 2.48 -9.36 3.74
CA GLU A 158 3.43 -8.38 4.30
C GLU A 158 4.65 -8.21 3.39
N GLY A 159 5.19 -9.29 2.82
CA GLY A 159 6.27 -9.19 1.83
C GLY A 159 5.85 -8.40 0.58
N LEU A 160 4.61 -8.55 0.12
CA LEU A 160 4.08 -7.72 -0.97
C LEU A 160 3.92 -6.25 -0.57
N ARG A 161 3.57 -5.97 0.70
CA ARG A 161 3.50 -4.61 1.24
C ARG A 161 4.86 -3.94 1.23
N GLU A 162 5.89 -4.64 1.69
CA GLU A 162 7.27 -4.17 1.68
C GLU A 162 7.73 -3.86 0.24
N ALA A 163 7.50 -4.79 -0.69
CA ALA A 163 7.82 -4.56 -2.10
C ALA A 163 7.05 -3.37 -2.70
N ALA A 164 5.78 -3.17 -2.31
CA ALA A 164 4.99 -2.02 -2.77
C ALA A 164 5.53 -0.69 -2.22
N LEU A 165 6.03 -0.66 -0.97
CA LEU A 165 6.69 0.51 -0.39
C LEU A 165 7.97 0.86 -1.15
N GLU A 166 8.79 -0.14 -1.48
CA GLU A 166 10.01 0.05 -2.28
C GLU A 166 9.69 0.62 -3.67
N LEU A 167 8.70 0.02 -4.36
CA LEU A 167 8.27 0.48 -5.68
C LEU A 167 7.70 1.90 -5.66
N ARG A 168 7.00 2.28 -4.58
CA ARG A 168 6.52 3.64 -4.38
C ARG A 168 7.67 4.64 -4.27
N VAL A 169 8.70 4.28 -3.50
CA VAL A 169 9.91 5.10 -3.37
C VAL A 169 10.61 5.22 -4.72
N GLN A 170 10.78 4.10 -5.45
CA GLN A 170 11.35 4.11 -6.79
C GLN A 170 10.56 5.03 -7.74
N ALA A 171 9.23 4.87 -7.81
CA ALA A 171 8.38 5.71 -8.63
C ALA A 171 8.48 7.19 -8.26
N HIS A 172 8.63 7.52 -6.96
CA HIS A 172 8.84 8.89 -6.52
C HIS A 172 10.13 9.50 -7.07
N TRP A 173 11.24 8.75 -7.06
CA TRP A 173 12.53 9.21 -7.58
C TRP A 173 12.60 9.27 -9.10
N THR A 174 11.90 8.38 -9.80
CA THR A 174 11.88 8.33 -11.28
C THR A 174 11.00 9.42 -11.90
N ARG A 175 10.10 10.03 -11.12
CA ARG A 175 9.27 11.15 -11.61
C ARG A 175 10.18 12.28 -12.11
N PRO A 176 9.95 12.79 -13.33
CA PRO A 176 10.65 13.96 -13.80
C PRO A 176 10.45 15.10 -12.81
N TRP A 177 11.55 15.63 -12.25
CA TRP A 177 11.51 16.84 -11.46
C TRP A 177 11.00 17.98 -12.35
N ARG A 178 9.72 18.33 -12.21
CA ARG A 178 9.22 19.59 -12.77
C ARG A 178 9.69 20.70 -11.86
N CYS A 179 10.73 21.42 -12.28
CA CYS A 179 11.07 22.72 -11.72
C CYS A 179 9.82 23.62 -11.82
N GLY A 180 9.08 23.78 -10.72
CA GLY A 180 7.85 24.58 -10.68
C GLY A 180 6.70 24.00 -9.86
N ALA A 181 6.74 22.72 -9.46
CA ALA A 181 5.81 22.24 -8.44
C ALA A 181 6.18 22.90 -7.11
N ALA A 182 5.22 23.61 -6.50
CA ALA A 182 5.41 24.34 -5.26
C ALA A 182 6.12 23.47 -4.22
N ASN A 183 7.40 23.77 -4.03
CA ASN A 183 8.26 23.18 -3.04
C ASN A 183 7.60 23.38 -1.64
N PRO A 184 7.34 22.33 -0.84
CA PRO A 184 6.89 22.48 0.56
C PRO A 184 7.87 23.30 1.43
N TRP A 185 9.12 23.37 1.00
CA TRP A 185 10.24 24.12 1.56
C TRP A 185 10.43 25.50 0.91
N SER A 186 9.47 26.00 0.13
CA SER A 186 9.51 27.40 -0.36
C SER A 186 9.35 28.43 0.78
N GLY A 187 8.99 27.96 1.98
CA GLY A 187 9.06 28.71 3.23
C GLY A 187 10.39 28.61 4.01
N CYS A 188 11.35 27.76 3.59
CA CYS A 188 12.65 27.68 4.24
C CYS A 188 13.55 28.84 3.83
N ARG A 189 13.25 30.01 4.39
CA ARG A 189 14.18 31.12 4.46
C ARG A 189 15.32 30.69 5.38
N VAL A 190 16.55 30.63 4.86
CA VAL A 190 17.75 30.47 5.69
C VAL A 190 17.74 31.61 6.70
N ARG A 191 17.44 31.28 7.97
CA ARG A 191 17.59 32.23 9.08
C ARG A 191 19.06 32.23 9.42
N SER A 192 19.81 33.18 8.87
CA SER A 192 21.17 33.48 9.31
C SER A 192 21.13 33.78 10.81
N PRO A 193 21.93 33.10 11.66
CA PRO A 193 22.09 33.52 13.03
C PRO A 193 22.90 34.81 13.02
N THR A 194 22.23 35.94 13.21
CA THR A 194 22.89 37.17 13.64
C THR A 194 23.42 36.94 15.06
N GLY A 195 24.69 36.58 15.12
CA GLY A 195 25.56 36.72 16.27
C GLY A 195 26.96 37.03 15.74
N SER A 196 27.31 38.32 15.69
CA SER A 196 28.67 38.87 15.48
C SER A 196 29.51 38.17 14.38
N GLY A 197 29.43 38.54 13.10
CA GLY A 197 29.80 39.86 12.57
C GLY A 197 31.15 39.78 11.85
N CYS A 198 31.34 38.80 10.95
CA CYS A 198 32.58 38.62 10.19
C CYS A 198 32.71 39.71 9.12
N THR A 199 33.85 40.37 9.14
CA THR A 199 34.28 41.51 8.33
C THR A 199 34.45 41.14 6.85
N TRP A 200 33.85 41.94 5.97
CA TRP A 200 34.20 42.05 4.55
C TRP A 200 34.83 43.42 4.31
N PRO A 201 35.97 43.53 3.61
CA PRO A 201 36.31 44.76 2.90
C PRO A 201 36.37 44.49 1.40
N ASN A 202 35.22 44.59 0.73
CA ASN A 202 35.02 45.24 -0.59
C ASN A 202 33.67 44.86 -1.19
N CYS A 203 32.62 45.61 -0.82
CA CYS A 203 31.40 45.68 -1.63
C CYS A 203 30.72 47.04 -1.41
N THR A 204 31.41 48.10 -1.79
CA THR A 204 30.80 49.36 -2.22
C THR A 204 30.79 49.30 -3.75
N SER A 205 29.67 49.24 -4.46
CA SER A 205 28.61 50.24 -4.50
C SER A 205 27.57 49.83 -5.57
N ALA A 206 26.42 50.49 -5.54
CA ALA A 206 25.32 50.47 -6.54
C ALA A 206 24.21 49.42 -6.36
N TRP A 207 23.42 49.59 -5.30
CA TRP A 207 21.99 49.31 -5.33
C TRP A 207 21.25 50.65 -5.45
N SER A 208 20.75 51.00 -6.64
CA SER A 208 19.72 52.05 -6.78
C SER A 208 18.34 51.40 -6.77
N ARG A 209 17.51 51.80 -5.81
CA ARG A 209 16.08 51.47 -5.75
C ARG A 209 15.36 52.17 -6.92
N ASN A 210 14.42 51.46 -7.54
CA ASN A 210 13.40 51.89 -8.51
C ASN A 210 13.76 51.80 -10.00
N GLY A 211 13.19 50.79 -10.69
CA GLY A 211 13.10 50.67 -12.15
C GLY A 211 12.77 49.24 -12.60
N PRO A 212 11.94 49.01 -13.64
CA PRO A 212 11.49 47.67 -14.04
C PRO A 212 12.65 46.84 -14.63
N ILE A 213 12.65 45.54 -14.32
CA ILE A 213 13.69 44.59 -14.72
C ILE A 213 13.71 44.46 -16.24
N SER A 214 14.77 44.97 -16.88
CA SER A 214 15.06 44.71 -18.29
C SER A 214 15.48 43.25 -18.48
N THR A 215 14.78 42.53 -19.36
CA THR A 215 15.13 41.20 -19.84
C THR A 215 16.28 41.28 -20.85
N SER A 216 17.53 41.33 -20.36
CA SER A 216 18.78 40.80 -20.98
C SER A 216 20.01 41.51 -20.41
N PRO A 217 21.10 40.81 -20.06
CA PRO A 217 22.37 41.44 -19.76
C PRO A 217 23.16 41.74 -21.05
N PRO A 218 23.84 42.89 -21.17
CA PRO A 218 24.85 43.12 -22.19
C PRO A 218 26.16 42.47 -21.76
N GLY A 219 26.81 41.74 -22.66
CA GLY A 219 28.14 41.17 -22.43
C GLY A 219 28.12 39.67 -22.14
N GLY A 220 28.60 38.89 -23.10
CA GLY A 220 28.66 37.43 -23.05
C GLY A 220 29.61 36.89 -21.99
N PHE A 221 29.08 36.67 -20.78
CA PHE A 221 29.68 35.80 -19.76
C PHE A 221 28.59 34.92 -19.16
N ARG A 222 28.54 33.64 -19.57
CA ARG A 222 27.69 32.61 -18.96
C ARG A 222 28.53 31.84 -17.91
N PRO A 223 28.30 31.98 -16.60
CA PRO A 223 28.83 31.02 -15.63
C PRO A 223 27.89 29.80 -15.54
N PRO A 224 28.43 28.59 -15.27
CA PRO A 224 27.61 27.39 -15.23
C PRO A 224 26.91 27.30 -13.87
N TRP A 225 25.59 27.23 -13.88
CA TRP A 225 24.82 26.87 -12.68
C TRP A 225 25.21 25.45 -12.25
N ARG A 226 25.95 25.33 -11.15
CA ARG A 226 26.14 24.09 -10.40
C ARG A 226 25.23 24.12 -9.19
N CYS A 227 24.17 23.33 -9.17
CA CYS A 227 23.50 22.97 -7.92
C CYS A 227 24.42 22.02 -7.15
N CYS A 228 25.00 22.50 -6.04
CA CYS A 228 25.64 21.65 -5.06
C CYS A 228 24.56 20.97 -4.20
N VAL A 229 24.49 19.64 -4.25
CA VAL A 229 23.80 18.85 -3.21
C VAL A 229 24.84 18.53 -2.14
N ILE A 230 24.64 19.06 -0.93
CA ILE A 230 25.46 18.73 0.23
C ILE A 230 24.88 17.45 0.86
N SER A 231 25.61 16.35 0.78
CA SER A 231 25.44 15.16 1.61
C SER A 231 26.71 14.97 2.44
N ARG A 232 26.55 14.68 3.74
CA ARG A 232 27.63 14.72 4.75
C ARG A 232 28.81 13.78 4.51
N ARG A 233 28.88 12.95 3.45
CA ARG A 233 30.04 12.07 3.27
C ARG A 233 30.72 12.01 1.91
N HIS A 234 30.10 12.14 0.72
CA HIS A 234 30.83 12.09 -0.57
C HIS A 234 30.24 13.00 -1.65
N ILE A 235 31.10 13.76 -2.35
CA ILE A 235 30.75 14.55 -3.54
C ILE A 235 30.94 13.65 -4.77
N ARG A 236 29.86 13.30 -5.47
CA ARG A 236 29.94 12.81 -6.86
C ARG A 236 29.12 13.74 -7.76
N CYS A 237 29.79 14.37 -8.71
CA CYS A 237 29.15 15.08 -9.82
C CYS A 237 28.65 14.02 -10.82
N VAL A 238 27.33 13.89 -10.99
CA VAL A 238 26.76 13.19 -12.16
C VAL A 238 26.51 14.24 -13.24
N SER A 239 27.15 14.03 -14.38
CA SER A 239 27.11 14.92 -15.54
C SER A 239 25.72 14.99 -16.18
N ALA A 240 25.19 16.22 -16.22
CA ALA A 240 24.31 16.84 -17.22
C ALA A 240 23.44 15.94 -18.13
N CYS A 241 22.12 16.07 -17.98
CA CYS A 241 21.21 16.03 -19.12
C CYS A 241 21.57 17.19 -20.07
N LYS A 242 22.11 16.86 -21.25
CA LYS A 242 22.11 17.77 -22.41
C LYS A 242 20.78 17.59 -23.16
N GLY A 243 20.09 18.69 -23.44
CA GLY A 243 18.97 18.70 -24.37
C GLY A 243 17.85 19.68 -24.02
N CYS A 244 18.14 20.98 -24.12
CA CYS A 244 17.22 22.05 -24.51
C CYS A 244 18.06 23.16 -25.15
#